data_AF-A0A6P5RJD1-F1
#
_entry.id   AF-A0A6P5RJD1-F1
#
_cell.length_a   1.000
_cell.length_b   1.000
_cell.length_c   1.000
_cell.angle_alpha   90.00
_cell.angle_beta   90.00
_cell.angle_gamma   90.00
#
_symmetry.space_group_name_H-M   'P 1'
#
loop_
_entity.id
_entity.type
_entity.pdbx_description
1 polymer ?
#
loop_
_entity_poly.entity_id
_entity_poly.type
_entity_poly.pdbx_seq_one_letter_code
_entity_poly.pdbx_strand_id
1 'polypeptide(L)'
;MLCPCDTPEGEPCGLIKNLALMTHVTTDEEESPLISLCYCLGVEGLEVLSGEELHTPYSFLVLFNGNILGKHRKPQHFAAAMRKLRRAGKIGEFVSVFVNEKQHCVYIASDGGRVCRPLVIADKGISRVKEHHMLELKAGVRTFDDFLSDGLIEYLDVNEENNSLIALYEEEATTETTHIEIEPLTLLGVIAGLIPYPHHNQSPRNTYQCAMGKQAMGNIAYNQ
;
A
#
# COMPACT_ATOMS: atom_id res chain seq x y z
N MET A 1 6.45 -5.63 1.17
CA MET A 1 5.55 -6.22 2.19
C MET A 1 6.19 -7.33 3.03
N LEU A 2 6.74 -8.38 2.41
CA LEU A 2 7.39 -9.47 3.15
C LEU A 2 8.91 -9.35 3.06
N CYS A 3 9.60 -9.78 4.10
CA CYS A 3 11.06 -9.81 4.10
C CYS A 3 11.56 -10.84 3.07
N PRO A 4 12.51 -10.49 2.19
CA PRO A 4 13.00 -11.41 1.16
C PRO A 4 13.91 -12.51 1.70
N CYS A 5 14.62 -12.25 2.82
CA CYS A 5 15.64 -13.18 3.34
C CYS A 5 15.18 -14.01 4.54
N ASP A 6 14.23 -13.53 5.33
CA ASP A 6 13.84 -14.14 6.61
C ASP A 6 12.77 -15.22 6.42
N THR A 7 13.26 -16.38 5.98
CA THR A 7 12.54 -17.66 5.93
C THR A 7 13.39 -18.73 6.60
N PRO A 8 12.81 -19.71 7.30
CA PRO A 8 13.58 -20.86 7.79
C PRO A 8 14.17 -21.67 6.64
N GLU A 9 15.24 -22.40 6.96
CA GLU A 9 15.77 -23.45 6.10
C GLU A 9 15.07 -24.79 6.35
N GLY A 10 15.10 -25.70 5.37
CA GLY A 10 14.50 -27.03 5.46
C GLY A 10 13.05 -27.09 4.97
N GLU A 11 12.24 -27.95 5.58
CA GLU A 11 10.85 -28.22 5.17
C GLU A 11 9.95 -26.97 5.13
N PRO A 12 9.98 -26.04 6.12
CA PRO A 12 9.09 -24.87 6.10
C PRO A 12 9.61 -23.71 5.24
N CYS A 13 10.62 -23.93 4.40
CA CYS A 13 11.19 -22.90 3.53
C CYS A 13 10.11 -22.32 2.59
N GLY A 14 9.90 -21.00 2.67
CA GLY A 14 8.89 -20.29 1.88
C GLY A 14 7.45 -20.43 2.39
N LEU A 15 7.19 -21.29 3.38
CA LEU A 15 5.89 -21.41 4.04
C LEU A 15 5.78 -20.45 5.23
N ILE A 16 6.86 -20.35 6.01
CA ILE A 16 6.95 -19.39 7.11
C ILE A 16 7.67 -18.15 6.59
N LYS A 17 6.98 -17.00 6.66
CA LYS A 17 7.48 -15.71 6.20
C LYS A 17 7.32 -14.67 7.29
N ASN A 18 8.17 -13.65 7.24
CA ASN A 18 8.15 -12.54 8.18
C ASN A 18 7.79 -11.24 7.44
N LEU A 19 7.07 -10.35 8.13
CA LEU A 19 6.75 -9.02 7.63
C LEU A 19 8.02 -8.18 7.50
N ALA A 20 8.03 -7.27 6.52
CA ALA A 20 9.05 -6.24 6.41
C ALA A 20 8.84 -5.14 7.48
N LEU A 21 9.80 -4.22 7.64
CA LEU A 21 9.76 -3.23 8.74
C LEU A 21 8.60 -2.24 8.62
N MET A 22 8.36 -1.70 7.42
CA MET A 22 7.32 -0.69 7.17
C MET A 22 6.09 -1.33 6.55
N THR A 23 5.44 -2.23 7.28
CA THR A 23 4.14 -2.78 6.91
C THR A 23 3.07 -2.54 7.97
N HIS A 24 1.84 -2.38 7.50
CA HIS A 24 0.66 -2.27 8.32
C HIS A 24 -0.39 -3.28 7.85
N VAL A 25 -1.09 -3.92 8.79
CA VAL A 25 -2.18 -4.85 8.46
C VAL A 25 -3.50 -4.13 8.69
N THR A 26 -4.35 -4.10 7.66
CA THR A 26 -5.62 -3.39 7.70
C THR A 26 -6.60 -4.05 8.67
N THR A 27 -7.48 -3.24 9.25
CA THR A 27 -8.67 -3.68 9.98
C THR A 27 -9.92 -3.44 9.12
N ASP A 28 -11.03 -4.10 9.46
CA ASP A 28 -12.30 -3.89 8.78
C ASP A 28 -12.81 -2.45 8.99
N GLU A 29 -13.29 -1.82 7.91
CA GLU A 29 -13.99 -0.53 7.93
C GLU A 29 -15.47 -0.68 7.55
N GLU A 30 -16.30 0.27 7.99
CA GLU A 30 -17.73 0.27 7.68
C GLU A 30 -18.00 0.48 6.18
N GLU A 31 -18.72 -0.45 5.57
CA GLU A 31 -18.96 -0.47 4.12
C GLU A 31 -20.05 0.51 3.66
N SER A 32 -21.09 0.72 4.49
CA SER A 32 -22.27 1.52 4.15
C SER A 32 -21.97 2.95 3.67
N PRO A 33 -21.13 3.76 4.36
CA PRO A 33 -20.79 5.09 3.88
C PRO A 33 -20.00 5.06 2.55
N LEU A 34 -19.15 4.05 2.34
CA LEU A 34 -18.34 3.90 1.13
C LEU A 34 -19.19 3.55 -0.09
N ILE A 35 -20.17 2.66 0.09
CA ILE A 35 -21.13 2.30 -0.96
C ILE A 35 -21.96 3.52 -1.36
N SER A 36 -22.48 4.27 -0.37
CA SER A 36 -23.24 5.50 -0.63
C SER A 36 -22.41 6.53 -1.40
N LEU A 37 -21.13 6.67 -1.03
CA LEU A 37 -20.20 7.56 -1.72
C LEU A 37 -19.93 7.12 -3.17
N CYS A 38 -19.83 5.81 -3.43
CA CYS A 38 -19.68 5.29 -4.79
C CYS A 38 -20.85 5.73 -5.69
N TYR A 39 -22.09 5.65 -5.20
CA TYR A 39 -23.26 6.14 -5.94
C TYR A 39 -23.22 7.66 -6.14
N CYS A 40 -22.81 8.44 -5.13
CA CYS A 40 -22.63 9.89 -5.26
C CYS A 40 -21.56 10.27 -6.31
N LEU A 41 -20.54 9.44 -6.49
CA LEU A 41 -19.49 9.63 -7.50
C LEU A 41 -19.90 9.18 -8.91
N GLY A 42 -21.14 8.73 -9.10
CA GLY A 42 -21.71 8.43 -10.41
C GLY A 42 -21.67 6.95 -10.80
N VAL A 43 -21.54 6.03 -9.84
CA VAL A 43 -21.76 4.61 -10.09
C VAL A 43 -23.24 4.38 -10.36
N GLU A 44 -23.57 3.78 -11.51
CA GLU A 44 -24.92 3.39 -11.87
C GLU A 44 -25.19 2.00 -11.28
N GLY A 45 -26.21 1.88 -10.42
CA GLY A 45 -26.56 0.62 -9.77
C GLY A 45 -27.04 -0.45 -10.76
N LEU A 46 -26.80 -1.72 -10.43
CA LEU A 46 -27.13 -2.85 -11.30
C LEU A 46 -28.63 -2.93 -11.64
N GLU A 47 -29.50 -2.47 -10.74
CA GLU A 47 -30.95 -2.49 -10.89
C GLU A 47 -31.46 -1.65 -12.08
N VAL A 48 -30.69 -0.63 -12.48
CA VAL A 48 -31.07 0.30 -13.55
C VAL A 48 -30.46 -0.12 -14.89
N LEU A 49 -29.51 -1.07 -14.89
CA LEU A 49 -28.72 -1.45 -16.05
C LEU A 49 -29.32 -2.66 -16.76
N SER A 50 -29.42 -2.57 -18.08
CA SER A 50 -29.72 -3.71 -18.95
C SER A 50 -28.48 -4.58 -19.20
N GLY A 51 -28.70 -5.80 -19.68
CA GLY A 51 -27.60 -6.72 -20.04
C GLY A 51 -26.66 -6.15 -21.11
N GLU A 52 -27.19 -5.37 -22.06
CA GLU A 52 -26.38 -4.71 -23.09
C GLU A 52 -25.54 -3.57 -22.50
N GLU A 53 -26.11 -2.82 -21.56
CA GLU A 53 -25.40 -1.74 -20.86
C GLU A 53 -24.27 -2.27 -19.99
N LEU A 54 -24.34 -3.50 -19.48
CA LEU A 54 -23.23 -4.14 -18.78
C LEU A 54 -22.01 -4.38 -19.70
N HIS A 55 -22.25 -4.70 -20.96
CA HIS A 55 -21.20 -4.99 -21.95
C HIS A 55 -20.77 -3.79 -22.80
N THR A 56 -21.31 -2.59 -22.52
CA THR A 56 -20.90 -1.37 -23.24
C THR A 56 -19.39 -1.16 -23.16
N PRO A 57 -18.71 -0.85 -24.28
CA PRO A 57 -17.28 -0.61 -24.29
C PRO A 57 -16.89 0.62 -23.43
N TYR A 58 -15.65 0.65 -22.97
CA TYR A 58 -15.04 1.75 -22.19
C TYR A 58 -15.67 2.03 -20.83
N SER A 59 -16.51 1.14 -20.31
CA SER A 59 -17.17 1.33 -19.03
C SER A 59 -16.98 0.10 -18.16
N PHE A 60 -16.63 0.34 -16.89
CA PHE A 60 -16.05 -0.68 -16.03
C PHE A 60 -17.03 -1.04 -14.92
N LEU A 61 -17.05 -2.31 -14.52
CA LEU A 61 -17.79 -2.76 -13.35
C LEU A 61 -17.08 -2.29 -12.09
N VAL A 62 -17.82 -1.84 -11.10
CA VAL A 62 -17.29 -1.46 -9.78
C VAL A 62 -17.60 -2.56 -8.80
N LEU A 63 -16.55 -3.19 -8.27
CA LEU A 63 -16.63 -4.24 -7.27
C LEU A 63 -16.17 -3.70 -5.92
N PHE A 64 -16.96 -3.95 -4.89
CA PHE A 64 -16.65 -3.58 -3.52
C PHE A 64 -16.59 -4.85 -2.67
N ASN A 65 -15.41 -5.17 -2.12
CA ASN A 65 -15.15 -6.42 -1.38
C ASN A 65 -15.63 -7.68 -2.14
N GLY A 66 -15.53 -7.67 -3.47
CA GLY A 66 -15.98 -8.75 -4.36
C GLY A 66 -17.44 -8.69 -4.81
N ASN A 67 -18.28 -7.86 -4.19
CA ASN A 67 -19.66 -7.65 -4.59
C ASN A 67 -19.77 -6.62 -5.72
N ILE A 68 -20.59 -6.90 -6.74
CA ILE A 68 -20.81 -5.96 -7.84
C ILE A 68 -21.76 -4.86 -7.36
N LEU A 69 -21.27 -3.62 -7.25
CA LEU A 69 -22.11 -2.47 -6.88
C LEU A 69 -22.86 -1.90 -8.10
N GLY A 70 -22.19 -1.90 -9.25
CA GLY A 70 -22.71 -1.23 -10.43
C GLY A 70 -21.64 -0.99 -11.48
N LYS A 71 -21.87 0.03 -12.30
CA LYS A 71 -21.02 0.34 -13.45
C LYS A 71 -20.65 1.82 -13.47
N HIS A 72 -19.45 2.13 -13.98
CA HIS A 72 -18.98 3.51 -14.13
C HIS A 72 -18.37 3.75 -15.51
N ARG A 73 -18.77 4.86 -16.15
CA ARG A 73 -18.35 5.20 -17.53
C ARG A 73 -16.92 5.75 -17.62
N LYS A 74 -16.39 6.32 -16.55
CA LYS A 74 -15.05 6.94 -16.49
C LYS A 74 -14.23 6.38 -15.30
N PRO A 75 -13.71 5.15 -15.37
CA PRO A 75 -13.08 4.47 -14.23
C PRO A 75 -11.87 5.22 -13.66
N GLN A 76 -11.03 5.79 -14.52
CA GLN A 76 -9.84 6.53 -14.07
C GLN A 76 -10.20 7.80 -13.29
N HIS A 77 -11.26 8.51 -13.71
CA HIS A 77 -11.75 9.69 -12.98
C HIS A 77 -12.34 9.31 -11.63
N PHE A 78 -13.11 8.21 -11.58
CA PHE A 78 -13.67 7.67 -10.36
C PHE A 78 -12.58 7.26 -9.36
N ALA A 79 -11.57 6.51 -9.80
CA ALA A 79 -10.45 6.10 -8.96
C ALA A 79 -9.65 7.30 -8.44
N ALA A 80 -9.38 8.30 -9.29
CA ALA A 80 -8.71 9.52 -8.88
C ALA A 80 -9.53 10.33 -7.85
N ALA A 81 -10.86 10.40 -8.02
CA ALA A 81 -11.75 11.06 -7.07
C ALA A 81 -11.77 10.35 -5.70
N MET A 82 -11.86 9.02 -5.68
CA MET A 82 -11.79 8.22 -4.45
C MET A 82 -10.46 8.41 -3.72
N ARG A 83 -9.33 8.30 -4.42
CA ARG A 83 -8.00 8.54 -3.82
C ARG A 83 -7.86 9.96 -3.28
N LYS A 84 -8.42 10.96 -3.99
CA LYS A 84 -8.41 12.35 -3.51
C LYS A 84 -9.22 12.53 -2.23
N LEU A 85 -10.35 11.84 -2.09
CA LEU A 85 -11.17 11.86 -0.87
C LEU A 85 -10.47 11.15 0.29
N ARG A 86 -9.79 10.03 0.03
CA ARG A 86 -8.92 9.34 1.00
C ARG A 86 -7.80 10.25 1.51
N ARG A 87 -7.05 10.87 0.61
CA ARG A 87 -5.96 11.83 0.93
C ARG A 87 -6.43 13.10 1.65
N ALA A 88 -7.73 13.38 1.65
CA ALA A 88 -8.34 14.49 2.39
C ALA A 88 -8.98 14.06 3.72
N GLY A 89 -8.78 12.80 4.14
CA GLY A 89 -9.32 12.23 5.37
C GLY A 89 -10.85 12.09 5.37
N LYS A 90 -11.51 12.02 4.21
CA LYS A 90 -12.97 11.81 4.10
C LYS A 90 -13.37 10.34 4.03
N ILE A 91 -12.43 9.51 3.62
CA ILE A 91 -12.51 8.05 3.53
C ILE A 91 -11.37 7.51 4.40
N GLY A 92 -11.53 6.30 4.94
CA GLY A 92 -10.45 5.64 5.67
C GLY A 92 -9.19 5.46 4.84
N GLU A 93 -8.04 5.60 5.48
CA GLU A 93 -6.71 5.59 4.86
C GLU A 93 -6.34 4.23 4.27
N PHE A 94 -7.00 3.15 4.69
CA PHE A 94 -6.76 1.78 4.22
C PHE A 94 -7.68 1.33 3.08
N VAL A 95 -8.65 2.16 2.68
CA VAL A 95 -9.52 1.85 1.54
C VAL A 95 -8.67 1.91 0.28
N SER A 96 -8.46 0.76 -0.38
CA SER A 96 -7.67 0.69 -1.60
C SER A 96 -8.57 0.73 -2.84
N VAL A 97 -8.07 1.38 -3.90
CA VAL A 97 -8.77 1.47 -5.19
C VAL A 97 -7.85 1.03 -6.31
N PHE A 98 -8.20 -0.07 -6.96
CA PHE A 98 -7.45 -0.69 -8.04
C PHE A 98 -8.29 -0.78 -9.32
N VAL A 99 -7.80 -0.20 -10.40
CA VAL A 99 -8.40 -0.26 -11.74
C VAL A 99 -7.69 -1.34 -12.55
N ASN A 100 -8.43 -2.38 -12.93
CA ASN A 100 -7.94 -3.43 -13.80
C ASN A 100 -8.48 -3.23 -15.23
N GLU A 101 -7.61 -2.79 -16.13
CA GLU A 101 -7.97 -2.55 -17.53
C GLU A 101 -8.25 -3.84 -18.32
N LYS A 102 -7.60 -4.96 -17.96
CA LYS A 102 -7.78 -6.24 -18.66
C LYS A 102 -9.13 -6.87 -18.35
N GLN A 103 -9.61 -6.70 -17.12
CA GLN A 103 -10.91 -7.23 -16.67
C GLN A 103 -12.03 -6.21 -16.84
N HIS A 104 -11.73 -4.96 -17.21
CA HIS A 104 -12.68 -3.85 -17.23
C HIS A 104 -13.42 -3.69 -15.88
N CYS A 105 -12.67 -3.75 -14.79
CA CYS A 105 -13.19 -3.68 -13.43
C CYS A 105 -12.43 -2.67 -12.58
N VAL A 106 -13.14 -1.98 -11.68
CA VAL A 106 -12.58 -1.20 -10.58
C VAL A 106 -12.87 -1.94 -9.29
N TYR A 107 -11.84 -2.28 -8.56
CA TYR A 107 -11.89 -2.94 -7.27
C TYR A 107 -11.72 -1.91 -6.16
N ILE A 108 -12.63 -1.94 -5.20
CA ILE A 108 -12.58 -1.18 -3.96
C ILE A 108 -12.52 -2.20 -2.85
N ALA A 109 -11.51 -2.10 -2.00
CA ALA A 109 -11.32 -2.99 -0.87
C ALA A 109 -11.28 -2.18 0.44
N SER A 110 -12.15 -2.53 1.37
CA SER A 110 -12.22 -1.98 2.74
C SER A 110 -12.13 -3.07 3.81
N ASP A 111 -11.92 -4.31 3.40
CA ASP A 111 -11.75 -5.47 4.26
C ASP A 111 -10.39 -5.45 4.99
N GLY A 112 -10.39 -6.08 6.16
CA GLY A 112 -9.24 -6.28 7.03
C GLY A 112 -8.34 -7.43 6.57
N GLY A 113 -7.11 -7.45 7.10
CA GLY A 113 -6.13 -8.51 6.84
C GLY A 113 -5.28 -8.30 5.58
N ARG A 114 -5.47 -7.19 4.85
CA ARG A 114 -4.59 -6.80 3.75
C ARG A 114 -3.31 -6.18 4.31
N VAL A 115 -2.22 -6.35 3.58
CA VAL A 115 -0.93 -5.78 3.97
C VAL A 115 -0.70 -4.52 3.14
N CYS A 116 -0.51 -3.41 3.84
CA CYS A 116 -0.21 -2.12 3.24
C CYS A 116 1.19 -1.65 3.65
N ARG A 117 1.76 -0.72 2.88
CA ARG A 117 2.95 0.03 3.26
C ARG A 117 2.76 1.51 2.99
N PRO A 118 3.31 2.39 3.84
CA PRO A 118 3.26 3.82 3.62
C PRO A 118 4.27 4.22 2.54
N LEU A 119 3.85 5.11 1.64
CA LEU A 119 4.70 5.70 0.60
C LEU A 119 4.48 7.21 0.52
N VAL A 120 5.51 7.94 0.10
CA VAL A 120 5.39 9.37 -0.13
C VAL A 120 4.63 9.61 -1.43
N ILE A 121 3.64 10.47 -1.40
CA ILE A 121 2.90 10.86 -2.60
C ILE A 121 3.78 11.80 -3.43
N ALA A 122 3.87 11.54 -4.73
CA ALA A 122 4.55 12.40 -5.69
C ALA A 122 3.54 12.98 -6.69
N ASP A 123 3.56 14.31 -6.85
CA ASP A 123 2.78 14.98 -7.88
C ASP A 123 3.69 15.26 -9.09
N LYS A 124 3.48 14.50 -10.16
CA LYS A 124 4.28 14.59 -11.41
C LYS A 124 5.79 14.41 -11.16
N GLY A 125 6.15 13.43 -10.33
CA GLY A 125 7.54 13.16 -9.95
C GLY A 125 8.10 14.06 -8.84
N ILE A 126 7.35 15.07 -8.39
CA ILE A 126 7.79 15.93 -7.30
C ILE A 126 7.23 15.41 -5.99
N SER A 127 8.11 15.02 -5.07
CA SER A 127 7.77 14.63 -3.69
C SER A 127 6.93 15.72 -3.00
N ARG A 128 5.80 15.35 -2.39
CA ARG A 128 5.00 16.27 -1.57
C ARG A 128 5.67 16.59 -0.25
N VAL A 129 6.47 15.66 0.27
CA VAL A 129 7.27 15.91 1.48
C VAL A 129 8.40 16.88 1.10
N LYS A 130 8.54 17.94 1.89
CA LYS A 130 9.53 19.01 1.68
C LYS A 130 10.38 19.12 2.93
N GLU A 131 11.53 19.78 2.80
CA GLU A 131 12.48 19.94 3.89
C GLU A 131 11.85 20.57 5.15
N HIS A 132 10.95 21.55 5.00
CA HIS A 132 10.27 22.16 6.15
C HIS A 132 9.38 21.17 6.93
N HIS A 133 8.69 20.23 6.25
CA HIS A 133 7.94 19.16 6.91
C HIS A 133 8.87 18.29 7.77
N MET A 134 10.08 18.01 7.29
CA MET A 134 11.08 17.24 8.03
C MET A 134 11.66 18.01 9.22
N LEU A 135 11.80 19.34 9.12
CA LEU A 135 12.19 20.19 10.25
C LEU A 135 11.11 20.21 11.33
N GLU A 136 9.84 20.31 10.94
CA GLU A 136 8.70 20.28 11.86
C GLU A 136 8.55 18.92 12.55
N LEU A 137 8.77 17.82 11.82
CA LEU A 137 8.82 16.47 12.37
C LEU A 137 9.95 16.32 13.41
N LYS A 138 11.15 16.83 13.10
CA LYS A 138 12.30 16.82 14.04
C LYS A 138 12.04 17.68 15.28
N ALA A 139 11.30 18.78 15.14
CA ALA A 139 10.90 19.64 16.24
C ALA A 139 9.74 19.07 17.07
N GLY A 140 9.12 17.96 16.65
CA GLY A 140 7.97 17.36 17.31
C GLY A 140 6.67 18.16 17.14
N VAL A 141 6.61 19.06 16.15
CA VAL A 141 5.42 19.87 15.85
C VAL A 141 4.39 19.04 15.06
N ARG A 142 4.87 18.15 14.18
CA ARG A 142 4.05 17.18 13.45
C ARG A 142 4.44 15.76 13.82
N THR A 143 3.45 14.88 13.78
CA THR A 143 3.56 13.44 13.96
C THR A 143 3.37 12.72 12.61
N PHE A 144 3.56 11.40 12.57
CA PHE A 144 3.36 10.62 11.34
C PHE A 144 1.90 10.69 10.85
N ASP A 145 0.94 10.70 11.76
CA ASP A 145 -0.49 10.75 11.42
C ASP A 145 -0.90 12.09 10.80
N ASP A 146 -0.19 13.17 11.14
CA ASP A 146 -0.38 14.47 10.50
C ASP A 146 0.05 14.42 9.02
N PHE A 147 1.08 13.64 8.67
CA PHE A 147 1.50 13.47 7.27
C PHE A 147 0.47 12.70 6.44
N LEU A 148 -0.27 11.78 7.06
CA LEU A 148 -1.40 11.07 6.44
C LEU A 148 -2.58 12.03 6.25
N SER A 149 -2.92 12.79 7.30
CA SER A 149 -4.03 13.75 7.29
C SER A 149 -3.83 14.88 6.28
N ASP A 150 -2.59 15.35 6.11
CA ASP A 150 -2.21 16.37 5.13
C ASP A 150 -2.09 15.80 3.69
N GLY A 151 -2.21 14.48 3.52
CA GLY A 151 -2.07 13.81 2.22
C GLY A 151 -0.66 13.94 1.63
N LEU A 152 0.36 13.89 2.49
CA LEU A 152 1.79 13.84 2.11
C LEU A 152 2.24 12.39 1.90
N ILE A 153 1.75 11.49 2.73
CA ILE A 153 2.00 10.05 2.71
C ILE A 153 0.64 9.36 2.58
N GLU A 154 0.61 8.18 1.95
CA GLU A 154 -0.56 7.30 2.03
C GLU A 154 -0.14 5.83 2.09
N TYR A 155 -1.05 5.00 2.59
CA TYR A 155 -0.89 3.55 2.59
C TYR A 155 -1.31 2.99 1.22
N LEU A 156 -0.41 2.24 0.59
CA LEU A 156 -0.74 1.44 -0.58
C LEU A 156 -0.87 -0.04 -0.22
N ASP A 157 -1.91 -0.65 -0.76
CA ASP A 157 -2.15 -2.09 -0.80
C ASP A 157 -1.49 -2.68 -2.07
N VAL A 158 -1.16 -3.97 -2.03
CA VAL A 158 -0.52 -4.72 -3.12
C VAL A 158 -1.29 -4.60 -4.44
N ASN A 159 -2.62 -4.56 -4.39
CA ASN A 159 -3.42 -4.37 -5.60
C ASN A 159 -3.28 -2.97 -6.17
N GLU A 160 -3.31 -1.94 -5.32
CA GLU A 160 -3.19 -0.55 -5.75
C GLU A 160 -1.77 -0.23 -6.25
N GLU A 161 -0.75 -0.90 -5.71
CA GLU A 161 0.63 -0.83 -6.20
C GLU A 161 0.74 -1.15 -7.70
N ASN A 162 -0.07 -2.08 -8.22
CA ASN A 162 -0.08 -2.43 -9.65
C ASN A 162 -0.54 -1.27 -10.56
N ASN A 163 -1.23 -0.26 -10.03
CA ASN A 163 -1.58 0.96 -10.77
C ASN A 163 -0.62 2.12 -10.52
N SER A 164 0.34 1.97 -9.63
CA SER A 164 1.25 3.03 -9.23
C SER A 164 2.60 2.88 -9.93
N LEU A 165 3.27 4.01 -10.15
CA LEU A 165 4.67 4.03 -10.56
C LEU A 165 5.47 4.57 -9.38
N ILE A 166 6.24 3.70 -8.74
CA ILE A 166 6.98 3.98 -7.50
C ILE A 166 8.45 4.16 -7.84
N ALA A 167 9.03 5.32 -7.52
CA ALA A 167 10.46 5.55 -7.63
C ALA A 167 11.17 5.14 -6.33
N LEU A 168 12.36 4.54 -6.44
CA LEU A 168 13.17 4.15 -5.28
C LEU A 168 13.82 5.36 -4.61
N TYR A 169 14.31 6.29 -5.42
CA TYR A 169 14.94 7.54 -4.98
C TYR A 169 14.31 8.73 -5.69
N GLU A 170 14.35 9.90 -5.05
CA GLU A 170 13.80 11.14 -5.64
C GLU A 170 14.49 11.51 -6.97
N GLU A 171 15.78 11.16 -7.12
CA GLU A 171 16.57 11.43 -8.34
C GLU A 171 16.09 10.63 -9.56
N GLU A 172 15.47 9.47 -9.34
CA GLU A 172 14.95 8.59 -10.39
C GLU A 172 13.49 8.91 -10.74
N ALA A 173 12.88 9.88 -10.06
CA ALA A 173 11.48 10.23 -10.26
C ALA A 173 11.27 10.89 -11.64
N THR A 174 10.27 10.39 -12.36
CA THR A 174 9.84 10.92 -13.65
C THR A 174 8.50 11.63 -13.51
N THR A 175 8.05 12.34 -14.55
CA THR A 175 6.74 13.02 -14.51
C THR A 175 5.56 12.07 -14.36
N GLU A 176 5.73 10.77 -14.61
CA GLU A 176 4.72 9.72 -14.47
C GLU A 176 4.73 9.08 -13.08
N THR A 177 5.78 9.30 -12.29
CA THR A 177 5.92 8.74 -10.93
C THR A 177 4.80 9.27 -10.03
N THR A 178 4.09 8.33 -9.40
CA THR A 178 2.96 8.63 -8.51
C THR A 178 3.35 8.57 -7.03
N HIS A 179 4.34 7.74 -6.69
CA HIS A 179 4.83 7.57 -5.32
C HIS A 179 6.35 7.45 -5.29
N ILE A 180 6.93 7.73 -4.13
CA ILE A 180 8.35 7.59 -3.85
C ILE A 180 8.51 6.74 -2.58
N GLU A 181 9.47 5.83 -2.61
CA GLU A 181 9.80 4.99 -1.47
C GLU A 181 10.33 5.85 -0.31
N ILE A 182 9.86 5.60 0.92
CA ILE A 182 10.36 6.33 2.11
C ILE A 182 11.81 5.93 2.39
N GLU A 183 12.07 4.63 2.46
CA GLU A 183 13.41 4.08 2.72
C GLU A 183 13.49 2.66 2.16
N PRO A 184 14.30 2.40 1.11
CA PRO A 184 14.38 1.09 0.46
C PRO A 184 14.85 -0.05 1.38
N LEU A 185 15.65 0.26 2.42
CA LEU A 185 16.14 -0.74 3.36
C LEU A 185 15.01 -1.44 4.15
N THR A 186 13.85 -0.78 4.26
CA THR A 186 12.70 -1.29 5.03
C THR A 186 12.00 -2.46 4.36
N LEU A 187 12.44 -2.86 3.17
CA LEU A 187 12.15 -4.15 2.56
C LEU A 187 12.65 -5.31 3.44
N LEU A 188 13.76 -5.13 4.16
CA LEU A 188 14.26 -6.12 5.12
C LEU A 188 13.42 -6.08 6.40
N GLY A 189 13.21 -7.26 7.00
CA GLY A 189 12.58 -7.40 8.31
C GLY A 189 13.57 -7.14 9.45
N VAL A 190 13.07 -7.22 10.69
CA VAL A 190 13.86 -6.94 11.91
C VAL A 190 15.15 -7.76 11.97
N ILE A 191 15.06 -9.07 11.71
CA ILE A 191 16.19 -9.99 11.88
C ILE A 191 17.19 -9.85 10.74
N ALA A 192 16.70 -9.68 9.50
CA ALA A 192 17.54 -9.41 8.35
C ALA A 192 18.28 -8.06 8.49
N GLY A 193 17.71 -7.10 9.23
CA GLY A 193 18.34 -5.81 9.55
C GLY A 193 19.58 -5.90 10.44
N LEU A 194 19.84 -7.04 11.09
CA LEU A 194 21.07 -7.27 11.88
C LEU A 194 22.31 -7.52 11.00
N ILE A 195 22.12 -7.82 9.72
CA ILE A 195 23.20 -8.16 8.80
C ILE A 195 23.89 -6.87 8.36
N PRO A 196 25.20 -6.68 8.61
CA PRO A 196 25.91 -5.55 8.06
C PRO A 196 26.09 -5.73 6.55
N TYR A 197 25.78 -4.68 5.78
CA TYR A 197 25.93 -4.64 4.32
C TYR A 197 25.32 -5.87 3.59
N PRO A 198 24.02 -6.16 3.77
CA PRO A 198 23.41 -7.39 3.26
C PRO A 198 23.39 -7.46 1.72
N HIS A 199 23.49 -6.31 1.04
CA HIS A 199 23.55 -6.20 -0.41
C HIS A 199 24.89 -6.64 -1.03
N HIS A 200 25.95 -6.78 -0.22
CA HIS A 200 27.24 -7.33 -0.67
C HIS A 200 27.31 -8.86 -0.56
N ASN A 201 26.32 -9.47 0.10
CA ASN A 201 26.27 -10.91 0.34
C ASN A 201 25.40 -11.60 -0.72
N GLN A 202 25.71 -12.86 -0.98
CA GLN A 202 24.78 -13.72 -1.72
C GLN A 202 23.52 -13.98 -0.88
N SER A 203 22.35 -14.02 -1.53
CA SER A 203 21.07 -14.19 -0.84
C SER A 203 21.00 -15.37 0.14
N PRO A 204 21.58 -16.57 -0.14
CA PRO A 204 21.53 -17.68 0.82
C PRO A 204 22.27 -17.36 2.12
N ARG A 205 23.36 -16.58 2.08
CA ARG A 205 24.10 -16.18 3.29
C ARG A 205 23.25 -15.32 4.21
N ASN A 206 22.44 -14.45 3.63
CA ASN A 206 21.53 -13.61 4.40
C ASN A 206 20.43 -14.46 5.05
N THR A 207 19.87 -15.43 4.33
CA THR A 207 18.89 -16.37 4.89
C THR A 207 19.47 -17.20 6.04
N TYR A 208 20.69 -17.72 5.89
CA TYR A 208 21.36 -18.49 6.95
C TYR A 208 21.57 -17.64 8.20
N GLN A 209 22.00 -16.39 8.03
CA GLN A 209 22.18 -15.48 9.16
C GLN A 209 20.86 -15.16 9.86
N CYS A 210 19.74 -15.07 9.14
CA CYS A 210 18.42 -14.88 9.76
C CYS A 210 18.00 -16.07 10.63
N ALA A 211 18.34 -17.29 10.24
CA ALA A 211 18.09 -18.48 11.05
C ALA A 211 19.03 -18.57 12.25
N MET A 212 20.34 -18.38 12.03
CA MET A 212 21.37 -18.48 13.08
C MET A 212 21.25 -17.36 14.12
N GLY A 213 20.86 -16.15 13.70
CA GLY A 213 20.68 -15.01 14.59
C GLY A 213 19.61 -15.24 15.66
N LYS A 214 18.59 -16.06 15.38
CA LYS A 214 17.54 -16.45 16.35
C LYS A 214 18.04 -17.43 17.42
N GLN A 215 19.15 -18.14 17.15
CA GLN A 215 19.70 -19.19 18.03
C GLN A 215 20.96 -18.74 18.78
N ALA A 216 21.51 -17.58 18.44
CA ALA A 216 22.68 -17.04 19.10
C ALA A 216 22.43 -16.81 20.60
N MET A 217 23.39 -17.22 21.43
CA MET A 217 23.33 -16.93 22.87
C MET A 217 23.45 -15.42 23.10
N GLY A 218 22.67 -14.91 24.05
CA GLY A 218 22.67 -13.50 24.41
C GLY A 218 21.90 -13.25 25.70
N ASN A 219 21.67 -11.98 25.98
CA ASN A 219 20.87 -11.54 27.12
C ASN A 219 19.41 -11.42 26.69
N ILE A 220 18.50 -12.16 27.33
CA ILE A 220 17.06 -12.17 27.02
C ILE A 220 16.40 -10.82 27.35
N ALA A 221 16.56 -10.33 28.58
CA ALA A 221 15.89 -9.14 29.09
C ALA A 221 16.53 -8.64 30.41
N TYR A 222 16.09 -7.50 30.94
CA TYR A 222 16.60 -7.00 32.22
C TYR A 222 16.16 -7.83 33.44
N ASN A 223 15.12 -8.67 33.29
CA ASN A 223 14.56 -9.51 34.35
C ASN A 223 15.07 -10.97 34.31
N GLN A 224 16.29 -11.18 33.81
CA GLN A 224 16.95 -12.49 33.80
C GLN A 224 17.41 -12.92 35.19
#